data_AF-A0A920ACE4-F1
#
_entry.id   AF-A0A920ACE4-F1
#
_cell.length_a   1.000
_cell.length_b   1.000
_cell.length_c   1.000
_cell.angle_alpha   90.00
_cell.angle_beta   90.00
_cell.angle_gamma   90.00
#
_symmetry.space_group_name_H-M   'P 1'
#
loop_
_entity.id
_entity.type
_entity.pdbx_description
1 polymer ?
#
loop_
_entity_poly.entity_id
_entity_poly.type
_entity_poly.pdbx_seq_one_letter_code
_entity_poly.pdbx_strand_id
1 'polypeptide(L)' 'MKNTYSKEKLKWYISKDKQGNEGFGYDPIFIPENDIRSFAQMSMQEKGAISHRGRAVKKLVAYLNNLSKPNSKQ' A
#
# COMPACT_ATOMS: atom_id res chain seq x y z
N MET A 1 -16.29 22.38 -3.06
CA MET A 1 -15.45 21.40 -2.34
C MET A 1 -14.48 20.78 -3.33
N LYS A 2 -13.16 20.92 -3.12
CA LYS A 2 -12.15 20.33 -4.02
C LYS A 2 -11.84 18.92 -3.50
N ASN A 3 -12.19 17.90 -4.26
CA ASN A 3 -11.86 16.51 -3.93
C ASN A 3 -10.36 16.30 -4.15
N THR A 4 -9.60 16.18 -3.07
CA THR A 4 -8.16 15.93 -3.10
C THR A 4 -7.90 14.43 -3.29
N TYR A 5 -7.55 14.01 -4.51
CA TYR A 5 -7.07 12.65 -4.78
C TYR A 5 -5.54 12.65 -4.81
N SER A 6 -4.91 11.99 -3.84
CA SER A 6 -3.44 11.82 -3.80
C SER A 6 -3.02 10.62 -4.66
N LYS A 7 -2.49 10.88 -5.87
CA LYS A 7 -1.88 9.85 -6.73
C LYS A 7 -0.48 9.49 -6.21
N GLU A 8 -0.39 8.70 -5.14
CA GLU A 8 0.87 8.06 -4.77
C GLU A 8 1.13 6.88 -5.71
N LYS A 9 1.97 7.09 -6.73
CA LYS A 9 2.44 6.02 -7.62
C LYS A 9 3.56 5.26 -6.92
N LEU A 10 3.28 4.02 -6.50
CA LEU A 10 4.33 3.02 -6.30
C LEU A 10 4.84 2.66 -7.70
N LYS A 11 6.14 2.46 -7.87
CA LYS A 11 6.71 1.94 -9.12
C LYS A 11 7.03 0.45 -8.92
N TRP A 12 6.75 -0.35 -9.93
CA TRP A 12 6.99 -1.79 -9.95
C TRP A 12 7.34 -2.24 -11.35
N TYR A 13 7.89 -3.43 -11.44
CA TYR A 13 8.12 -4.15 -12.68
C TYR A 13 7.51 -5.55 -12.60
N ILE A 14 7.34 -6.16 -13.78
CA ILE A 14 6.75 -7.49 -13.92
C ILE A 14 7.89 -8.48 -14.19
N SER A 15 8.02 -9.49 -13.32
CA SER A 15 8.95 -10.61 -13.51
C SER A 15 8.52 -11.52 -14.67
N LYS A 16 9.50 -12.15 -15.33
CA LYS A 16 9.22 -13.19 -16.34
C LYS A 16 8.70 -14.48 -15.70
N ASP A 17 9.18 -14.78 -14.51
CA ASP A 17 8.84 -15.99 -13.76
C ASP A 17 8.10 -15.64 -12.48
N LYS A 18 7.17 -16.51 -12.07
CA LYS A 18 6.48 -16.40 -10.78
C LYS A 18 7.45 -16.70 -9.64
N GLN A 19 7.46 -15.87 -8.61
CA GLN A 19 8.27 -16.04 -7.42
C GLN A 19 7.38 -15.93 -6.18
N GLY A 20 7.54 -16.82 -5.21
CA GLY A 20 6.75 -16.83 -3.97
C GLY A 20 5.40 -17.54 -4.09
N ASN A 21 4.86 -17.91 -2.92
CA ASN A 21 3.65 -18.73 -2.79
C ASN A 21 2.54 -18.03 -1.97
N GLU A 22 2.83 -16.87 -1.39
CA GLU A 22 1.90 -16.12 -0.54
C GLU A 22 1.06 -15.13 -1.36
N GLY A 23 0.00 -14.61 -0.74
CA GLY A 23 -0.83 -13.57 -1.35
C GLY A 23 -1.84 -14.11 -2.36
N PHE A 24 -2.17 -13.33 -3.39
CA PHE A 24 -3.22 -13.63 -4.37
C PHE A 24 -2.99 -12.96 -5.73
N GLY A 25 -3.65 -13.49 -6.76
CA GLY A 25 -3.66 -12.87 -8.09
C GLY A 25 -2.27 -12.75 -8.69
N TYR A 26 -1.83 -11.51 -8.94
CA TYR A 26 -0.56 -11.22 -9.60
C TYR A 26 0.61 -11.01 -8.64
N ASP A 27 0.43 -11.15 -7.34
CA ASP A 27 1.51 -10.98 -6.36
C ASP A 27 2.82 -11.70 -6.72
N PRO A 28 2.81 -12.93 -7.32
CA PRO A 28 4.05 -13.63 -7.64
C PRO A 28 4.90 -13.00 -8.75
N ILE A 29 4.37 -12.07 -9.54
CA ILE A 29 5.11 -11.44 -10.65
C ILE A 29 5.34 -9.94 -10.46
N PHE A 30 4.73 -9.33 -9.45
CA PHE A 30 4.89 -7.90 -9.19
C PHE A 30 6.03 -7.66 -8.19
N ILE A 31 7.06 -6.95 -8.64
CA ILE A 31 8.23 -6.61 -7.82
C ILE A 31 8.30 -5.08 -7.67
N PRO A 32 8.31 -4.52 -6.45
CA PRO A 32 8.43 -3.08 -6.25
C PRO A 32 9.84 -2.59 -6.59
N GLU A 33 9.97 -1.33 -7.04
CA GLU A 33 11.23 -0.75 -7.56
C GLU A 33 12.44 -0.87 -6.60
N ASN A 34 12.19 -0.88 -5.28
CA ASN A 34 13.24 -0.93 -4.25
C ASN A 34 13.32 -2.30 -3.53
N ASP A 35 12.79 -3.38 -4.12
CA ASP A 35 12.96 -4.74 -3.62
C ASP A 35 13.27 -5.68 -4.80
N ILE A 36 13.86 -6.82 -4.49
CA ILE A 36 14.11 -7.91 -5.44
C ILE A 36 13.04 -9.01 -5.33
N ARG A 37 12.28 -9.02 -4.24
CA ARG A 37 11.24 -10.00 -3.94
C ARG A 37 9.92 -9.59 -4.57
N SER A 38 9.19 -10.57 -5.09
CA SER A 38 7.80 -10.36 -5.47
C SER A 38 6.91 -10.07 -4.24
N PHE A 39 5.72 -9.51 -4.45
CA PHE A 39 4.75 -9.38 -3.35
C PHE A 39 4.34 -10.72 -2.74
N ALA A 40 4.44 -11.83 -3.47
CA ALA A 40 4.14 -13.17 -2.96
C ALA A 40 5.28 -13.79 -2.13
N GLN A 41 6.43 -13.12 -2.04
CA GLN A 41 7.53 -13.46 -1.15
C GLN A 41 7.58 -12.59 0.10
N MET A 42 6.68 -11.60 0.20
CA MET A 42 6.59 -10.70 1.35
C MET A 42 5.54 -11.21 2.33
N SER A 43 5.83 -11.05 3.62
CA SER A 43 4.81 -11.23 4.66
C SER A 43 3.65 -10.24 4.48
N MET A 44 2.50 -10.55 5.07
CA MET A 44 1.34 -9.67 5.05
C MET A 44 1.65 -8.29 5.65
N GLN A 45 2.50 -8.24 6.68
CA GLN A 45 2.95 -7.01 7.32
C GLN A 45 3.81 -6.15 6.39
N GLU A 46 4.83 -6.75 5.74
CA GLU A 46 5.70 -6.05 4.78
C GLU A 46 4.87 -5.51 3.59
N LYS A 47 4.04 -6.37 2.99
CA LYS A 47 3.15 -5.99 1.90
C LYS A 47 2.18 -4.89 2.33
N GLY A 48 1.62 -4.98 3.54
CA GLY A 48 0.76 -3.95 4.13
C GLY A 48 1.47 -2.62 4.37
N ALA A 49 2.78 -2.62 4.58
CA ALA A 49 3.54 -1.40 4.77
C ALA A 49 3.71 -0.59 3.47
N ILE A 50 3.93 -1.28 2.34
CA ILE A 50 4.34 -0.66 1.06
C ILE A 50 3.26 -0.66 -0.02
N SER A 51 2.28 -1.56 0.04
CA SER A 51 1.24 -1.68 -0.99
C SER A 51 0.34 -0.46 -1.07
N HIS A 52 -0.24 -0.23 -2.25
CA HIS A 52 -1.25 0.82 -2.46
C HIS A 52 -2.38 0.76 -1.44
N ARG A 53 -2.89 -0.45 -1.19
CA ARG A 53 -3.96 -0.68 -0.23
C ARG A 53 -3.52 -0.26 1.17
N GLY A 54 -2.34 -0.70 1.60
CA GLY A 54 -1.78 -0.35 2.90
C GLY A 54 -1.63 1.15 3.11
N ARG A 55 -1.07 1.86 2.11
CA ARG A 55 -0.92 3.32 2.13
C ARG A 55 -2.27 4.05 2.17
N ALA A 56 -3.24 3.59 1.38
CA ALA A 56 -4.59 4.16 1.37
C ALA A 56 -5.30 3.99 2.73
N VAL A 57 -5.20 2.80 3.33
CA VAL A 57 -5.77 2.53 4.65
C VAL A 57 -5.10 3.39 5.73
N LYS A 58 -3.76 3.53 5.71
CA LYS A 58 -3.04 4.43 6.63
C LYS A 58 -3.55 5.88 6.54
N LYS A 59 -3.77 6.38 5.32
CA LYS A 59 -4.34 7.72 5.11
C LYS A 59 -5.77 7.84 5.62
N LEU A 60 -6.59 6.81 5.39
CA LEU A 60 -7.95 6.77 5.91
C LEU A 60 -7.96 6.80 7.44
N VAL A 61 -7.13 6.00 8.10
CA VAL A 61 -6.98 6.00 9.57
C VAL A 61 -6.56 7.37 10.07
N ALA A 62 -5.56 8.00 9.44
CA ALA A 62 -5.11 9.34 9.82
C ALA A 62 -6.22 10.39 9.66
N TYR A 63 -7.03 10.30 8.60
CA TYR A 63 -8.19 11.15 8.38
C TYR A 63 -9.25 10.99 9.47
N LEU A 64 -9.62 9.75 9.80
CA LEU A 64 -10.61 9.45 10.83
C LEU A 64 -10.15 9.90 12.23
N ASN A 65 -8.88 9.70 12.56
CA ASN A 65 -8.31 10.15 13.83
C ASN A 65 -8.28 11.69 13.96
N ASN A 66 -8.20 12.42 12.84
CA ASN A 66 -8.31 13.88 12.87
C ASN A 66 -9.75 14.34 13.04
N LEU A 67 -10.74 13.57 12.56
CA LEU A 67 -12.17 13.84 12.80
C LEU A 67 -12.59 13.54 14.25
N SER A 68 -11.97 12.54 14.89
CA SER A 68 -12.32 12.13 16.26
C SER A 68 -11.71 13.01 17.35
N LYS A 69 -10.79 13.93 17.01
CA LYS A 69 -10.32 14.94 17.96
C LYS A 69 -11.49 15.89 18.24
N PRO A 70 -11.94 16.03 19.50
CA PRO A 70 -12.93 17.04 19.81
C PRO A 70 -12.39 18.39 19.33
N ASN A 71 -13.24 19.17 18.65
CA ASN A 71 -12.96 20.57 18.34
C ASN A 71 -12.74 21.30 19.68
N SER A 72 -11.50 21.33 20.16
CA SER A 72 -11.04 22.35 21.07
C SER A 72 -11.07 23.64 20.26
N LYS A 73 -12.25 24.26 20.25
CA LYS A 73 -12.48 25.61 19.75
C LYS A 73 -11.41 26.51 20.37
N GLN A 74 -10.71 27.27 19.54
CA GLN A 74 -10.28 28.61 19.94
C GLN A 74 -11.53 29.46 20.17
#